data_AF-A0A1V5NZ52-F1
#
_entry.id   AF-A0A1V5NZ52-F1
#
_cell.length_a   1.000
_cell.length_b   1.000
_cell.length_c   1.000
_cell.angle_alpha   90.00
_cell.angle_beta   90.00
_cell.angle_gamma   90.00
#
_symmetry.space_group_name_H-M   'P 1'
#
loop_
_entity.id
_entity.type
_entity.pdbx_description
1 polymer ?
#
loop_
_entity_poly.entity_id
_entity_poly.type
_entity_poly.pdbx_seq_one_letter_code
_entity_poly.pdbx_strand_id
1 'polypeptide(L)'
;MSKRGFTLIELIVVVAIISVLAVTSYNYYQDSLATARENVVKQNIQMIREAIGRYFQANLRHPDDLGALTPTYLTQSAEQLLVDPLGNATIEVEVPMDSGVTNLLQYAGTFGWVAATQNKTAKKLIRAVRVRVDSGYLIN
;
A
#
# COMPACT_ATOMS: atom_id res chain seq x y z
N MET A 1 -12.54 -44.84 47.05
CA MET A 1 -11.87 -44.20 45.89
C MET A 1 -11.57 -42.76 46.24
N SER A 2 -10.33 -42.43 46.61
CA SER A 2 -9.93 -41.05 46.86
C SER A 2 -9.68 -40.33 45.52
N LYS A 3 -10.54 -39.36 45.20
CA LYS A 3 -10.27 -38.43 44.10
C LYS A 3 -9.08 -37.57 44.49
N ARG A 4 -8.00 -37.64 43.72
CA ARG A 4 -6.87 -36.70 43.82
C ARG A 4 -7.32 -35.35 43.26
N GLY A 5 -7.40 -34.34 44.12
CA GLY A 5 -7.71 -32.96 43.73
C GLY A 5 -6.44 -32.21 43.32
N PHE A 6 -6.60 -31.21 42.45
CA PHE A 6 -5.54 -30.29 42.04
C PHE A 6 -4.92 -29.58 43.24
N THR A 7 -3.60 -29.39 43.22
CA THR A 7 -2.89 -28.62 44.25
C THR A 7 -2.93 -27.13 43.93
N LEU A 8 -2.94 -26.28 44.97
CA LEU A 8 -2.83 -24.82 44.82
C LEU A 8 -1.53 -24.43 44.10
N ILE A 9 -0.45 -25.17 44.35
CA ILE A 9 0.84 -24.90 43.73
C ILE A 9 0.85 -25.23 42.23
N GLU A 10 0.14 -26.27 41.77
CA GLU A 10 -0.05 -26.53 40.34
C GLU A 10 -0.73 -25.37 39.64
N LEU A 11 -1.78 -24.81 40.26
CA LEU A 11 -2.49 -23.69 39.66
C LEU A 11 -1.60 -22.44 39.59
N ILE A 12 -0.81 -22.17 40.63
CA ILE A 12 0.11 -21.02 40.64
C ILE A 12 1.20 -21.16 39.56
N VAL A 13 1.79 -22.34 39.41
CA VAL A 13 2.82 -22.59 38.38
C VAL A 13 2.24 -22.48 36.97
N VAL A 14 1.05 -23.00 36.73
CA VAL A 14 0.40 -22.91 35.40
C VAL A 14 0.10 -21.45 35.03
N VAL A 15 -0.47 -20.68 35.96
CA VAL A 15 -0.80 -19.27 35.70
C VAL A 15 0.49 -18.44 35.54
N ALA A 16 1.56 -18.78 36.26
CA ALA A 16 2.87 -18.17 36.08
C ALA A 16 3.50 -18.46 34.71
N ILE A 17 3.34 -19.67 34.17
CA ILE A 17 3.84 -20.00 32.82
C ILE A 17 3.01 -19.29 31.74
N ILE A 18 1.69 -19.26 31.87
CA ILE A 18 0.79 -18.60 30.92
C ILE A 18 1.08 -17.09 30.84
N SER A 19 1.35 -16.44 31.98
CA SER A 19 1.62 -15.00 31.99
C SER A 19 2.91 -14.64 31.24
N VAL A 20 3.99 -15.41 31.42
CA VAL A 20 5.26 -15.22 30.70
C VAL A 20 5.10 -15.44 29.19
N LEU A 21 4.37 -16.49 28.80
CA LEU A 21 4.10 -16.78 27.39
C LEU A 21 3.23 -15.71 26.74
N ALA A 22 2.25 -15.16 27.45
CA ALA A 22 1.38 -14.11 26.94
C ALA A 22 2.14 -12.82 26.61
N VAL A 23 3.05 -12.38 27.50
CA VAL A 23 3.88 -11.18 27.27
C VAL A 23 4.80 -11.39 26.06
N THR A 24 5.44 -12.55 25.95
CA THR A 24 6.38 -12.84 24.86
C THR A 24 5.65 -12.95 23.51
N SER A 25 4.47 -13.58 23.49
CA SER A 25 3.69 -13.79 22.27
C SER A 25 3.26 -12.48 21.60
N TYR A 26 2.95 -11.42 22.38
CA TYR A 26 2.43 -10.16 21.85
C TYR A 26 3.38 -9.45 20.87
N ASN A 27 4.69 -9.47 21.13
CA ASN A 27 5.65 -8.73 20.31
C ASN A 27 5.80 -9.31 18.89
N TYR A 28 5.71 -10.63 18.74
CA TYR A 28 5.91 -11.28 17.44
C TYR A 28 4.79 -11.03 16.43
N TYR A 29 3.55 -10.79 16.87
CA TYR A 29 2.41 -10.62 15.97
C TYR A 29 2.42 -9.28 15.22
N GLN A 30 2.98 -8.22 15.83
CA GLN A 30 2.91 -6.88 15.26
C GLN A 30 3.79 -6.71 14.01
N ASP A 31 5.01 -7.25 14.04
CA ASP A 31 5.96 -7.14 12.91
C ASP A 31 5.49 -7.92 11.68
N SER A 32 4.88 -9.09 11.90
CA SER A 32 4.33 -9.92 10.83
C SER A 32 3.17 -9.22 10.13
N LEU A 33 2.28 -8.56 10.89
CA LEU A 33 1.16 -7.80 10.36
C LEU A 33 1.61 -6.57 9.55
N ALA A 34 2.62 -5.84 10.03
CA ALA A 34 3.19 -4.70 9.30
C ALA A 34 3.77 -5.14 7.95
N THR A 35 4.58 -6.20 7.94
CA THR A 35 5.19 -6.75 6.73
C THR A 35 4.13 -7.25 5.74
N ALA A 36 3.07 -7.90 6.23
CA ALA A 36 1.97 -8.37 5.39
C ALA A 36 1.26 -7.21 4.69
N ARG A 37 1.00 -6.10 5.41
CA ARG A 37 0.37 -4.88 4.84
C ARG A 37 1.24 -4.25 3.76
N GLU A 38 2.54 -4.15 3.98
CA GLU A 38 3.47 -3.64 2.96
C GLU A 38 3.51 -4.52 1.70
N ASN A 39 3.50 -5.84 1.86
CA ASN A 39 3.49 -6.77 0.73
C ASN A 39 2.20 -6.66 -0.09
N VAL A 40 1.05 -6.50 0.56
CA VAL A 40 -0.23 -6.21 -0.10
C VAL A 40 -0.14 -4.92 -0.91
N VAL A 41 0.42 -3.86 -0.34
CA VAL A 41 0.55 -2.57 -1.04
C VAL A 41 1.50 -2.68 -2.23
N LYS A 42 2.63 -3.39 -2.11
CA LYS A 42 3.54 -3.64 -3.23
C LYS A 42 2.83 -4.33 -4.38
N GLN A 43 1.97 -5.32 -4.09
CA GLN A 43 1.14 -5.98 -5.09
C GLN A 43 0.11 -5.01 -5.70
N ASN A 44 -0.53 -4.20 -4.86
CA ASN A 44 -1.51 -3.20 -5.32
C ASN A 44 -0.89 -2.14 -6.24
N ILE A 45 0.35 -1.72 -5.99
CA ILE A 45 1.11 -0.81 -6.88
C ILE A 45 1.28 -1.46 -8.25
N GLN A 46 1.65 -2.74 -8.31
CA GLN A 46 1.79 -3.45 -9.59
C GLN A 46 0.45 -3.55 -10.33
N MET A 47 -0.64 -3.85 -9.62
CA MET A 47 -1.98 -3.84 -10.23
C MET A 47 -2.37 -2.47 -10.81
N ILE A 48 -2.01 -1.37 -10.13
CA ILE A 48 -2.26 -0.01 -10.65
C ILE A 48 -1.38 0.27 -11.87
N ARG A 49 -0.10 -0.14 -11.88
CA ARG A 49 0.77 0.00 -13.06
C ARG A 49 0.20 -0.74 -14.27
N GLU A 50 -0.28 -1.97 -14.06
CA GLU A 50 -0.96 -2.74 -15.10
C GLU A 50 -2.25 -2.06 -15.57
N ALA A 51 -3.04 -1.51 -14.66
CA ALA A 51 -4.24 -0.74 -15.00
C ALA A 51 -3.91 0.50 -15.85
N ILE A 52 -2.83 1.23 -15.54
CA ILE A 52 -2.34 2.34 -16.36
C ILE A 52 -1.94 1.84 -17.76
N GLY A 53 -1.25 0.71 -17.84
CA GLY A 53 -0.89 0.08 -19.11
C GLY A 53 -2.12 -0.31 -19.95
N ARG A 54 -3.15 -0.90 -19.33
CA ARG A 54 -4.42 -1.23 -19.99
C ARG A 54 -5.18 0.00 -20.45
N TYR A 55 -5.21 1.06 -19.63
CA TYR A 55 -5.79 2.34 -20.01
C TYR A 55 -5.09 2.92 -21.24
N PHE A 56 -3.75 2.86 -21.26
CA PHE A 56 -2.96 3.31 -22.41
C PHE A 56 -3.26 2.50 -23.67
N GLN A 57 -3.38 1.16 -23.57
CA GLN A 57 -3.72 0.31 -24.73
C GLN A 57 -5.09 0.66 -25.33
N ALA A 58 -6.07 1.01 -24.50
CA ALA A 58 -7.41 1.33 -24.97
C ALA A 58 -7.53 2.76 -25.53
N ASN A 59 -6.84 3.73 -24.92
CA ASN A 59 -7.02 5.16 -25.22
C ASN A 59 -5.85 5.79 -25.99
N LEU A 60 -4.75 5.04 -26.17
CA LEU A 60 -3.46 5.52 -26.70
C LEU A 60 -2.91 6.75 -25.97
N ARG A 61 -3.36 6.96 -24.73
CA ARG A 61 -3.01 8.11 -23.88
C ARG A 61 -2.94 7.66 -22.44
N HIS A 62 -1.99 8.21 -21.69
CA HIS A 62 -1.88 7.97 -20.25
C HIS A 62 -3.02 8.67 -19.47
N PRO A 63 -3.41 8.16 -18.30
CA PRO A 63 -4.39 8.83 -17.46
C PRO A 63 -3.80 10.10 -16.86
N ASP A 64 -4.59 11.16 -16.75
CA ASP A 64 -4.25 12.42 -16.07
C ASP A 64 -4.68 12.43 -14.59
N ASP A 65 -5.50 11.47 -14.20
CA ASP A 65 -5.99 11.25 -12.83
C ASP A 65 -6.11 9.76 -12.52
N LEU A 66 -5.80 9.36 -11.28
CA LEU A 66 -5.95 7.96 -10.87
C LEU A 66 -7.42 7.51 -10.85
N GLY A 67 -8.38 8.44 -10.72
CA GLY A 67 -9.80 8.15 -10.81
C GLY A 67 -10.24 7.68 -12.20
N ALA A 68 -9.49 7.99 -13.27
CA ALA A 68 -9.79 7.51 -14.62
C ALA A 68 -9.62 5.99 -14.78
N LEU A 69 -8.92 5.34 -13.84
CA LEU A 69 -8.73 3.89 -13.84
C LEU A 69 -9.96 3.14 -13.30
N THR A 70 -10.82 3.81 -12.53
CA THR A 70 -12.04 3.23 -11.95
C THR A 70 -13.29 3.63 -12.74
N PRO A 71 -14.28 2.75 -12.92
CA PRO A 71 -14.33 1.35 -12.47
C PRO A 71 -13.78 0.33 -13.48
N THR A 72 -13.34 0.77 -14.67
CA THR A 72 -13.06 -0.11 -15.81
C THR A 72 -11.79 -0.95 -15.65
N TYR A 73 -10.73 -0.36 -15.08
CA TYR A 73 -9.41 -0.99 -14.97
C TYR A 73 -9.04 -1.36 -13.53
N LEU A 74 -9.72 -0.78 -12.54
CA LEU A 74 -9.60 -1.06 -11.11
C LEU A 74 -11.00 -1.19 -10.49
N THR A 75 -11.16 -2.16 -9.59
CA THR A 75 -12.42 -2.40 -8.86
C THR A 75 -12.63 -1.43 -7.71
N GLN A 76 -11.55 -0.88 -7.15
CA GLN A 76 -11.53 0.03 -6.00
C GLN A 76 -10.63 1.23 -6.33
N SER A 77 -10.80 2.33 -5.60
CA SER A 77 -9.98 3.52 -5.83
C SER A 77 -8.52 3.25 -5.46
N ALA A 78 -7.60 3.96 -6.10
CA ALA A 78 -6.17 3.86 -5.77
C ALA A 78 -5.88 4.25 -4.32
N GLU A 79 -6.68 5.15 -3.73
CA GLU A 79 -6.60 5.54 -2.33
C GLU A 79 -6.93 4.36 -1.40
N GLN A 80 -8.02 3.64 -1.67
CA GLN A 80 -8.40 2.47 -0.86
C GLN A 80 -7.37 1.34 -0.96
N LEU A 81 -6.82 1.11 -2.15
CA LEU A 81 -5.85 0.03 -2.36
C LEU A 81 -4.49 0.33 -1.72
N LEU A 82 -4.09 1.60 -1.62
CA LEU A 82 -2.73 1.97 -1.20
C LEU A 82 -2.66 2.58 0.20
N VAL A 83 -3.70 3.30 0.64
CA VAL A 83 -3.70 4.03 1.92
C VAL A 83 -4.31 3.18 3.03
N ASP A 84 -5.46 2.54 2.80
CA ASP A 84 -6.18 1.78 3.85
C ASP A 84 -5.33 0.68 4.51
N PRO A 85 -4.50 -0.10 3.78
CA PRO A 85 -3.66 -1.13 4.41
C PRO A 85 -2.55 -0.56 5.29
N LEU A 86 -2.12 0.68 5.05
CA LEU A 86 -0.97 1.32 5.70
C LEU A 86 -1.38 2.38 6.75
N GLY A 87 -2.60 2.92 6.64
CA GLY A 87 -3.10 4.02 7.47
C GLY A 87 -2.52 5.37 7.07
N ASN A 88 -1.20 5.55 7.24
CA ASN A 88 -0.49 6.79 6.92
C ASN A 88 0.42 6.60 5.71
N ALA A 89 -0.08 6.93 4.53
CA ALA A 89 0.68 6.82 3.29
C ALA A 89 0.34 7.96 2.33
N THR A 90 1.36 8.50 1.65
CA THR A 90 1.18 9.47 0.56
C THR A 90 1.39 8.76 -0.77
N ILE A 91 0.40 8.86 -1.67
CA ILE A 91 0.53 8.38 -3.04
C ILE A 91 1.26 9.44 -3.85
N GLU A 92 2.29 9.02 -4.58
CA GLU A 92 3.01 9.87 -5.52
C GLU A 92 2.94 9.30 -6.92
N VAL A 93 2.79 10.19 -7.89
CA VAL A 93 2.69 9.87 -9.31
C VAL A 93 3.86 10.48 -10.06
N GLU A 94 4.41 9.73 -11.01
CA GLU A 94 5.44 10.22 -11.90
C GLU A 94 4.79 10.93 -13.09
N VAL A 95 5.10 12.21 -13.24
CA VAL A 95 4.53 13.10 -14.26
C VAL A 95 5.63 13.91 -14.95
N PRO A 96 5.42 14.38 -16.18
CA PRO A 96 6.34 15.32 -16.82
C PRO A 96 6.43 16.62 -16.03
N MET A 97 7.64 17.16 -15.87
CA MET A 97 7.84 18.44 -15.17
C MET A 97 7.31 19.61 -16.00
N ASP A 98 7.36 19.50 -17.32
CA ASP A 98 6.85 20.52 -18.23
C ASP A 98 5.32 20.53 -18.26
N SER A 99 4.76 21.71 -18.56
CA SER A 99 3.31 21.90 -18.68
C SER A 99 2.85 21.62 -20.11
N GLY A 100 1.62 21.12 -20.27
CA GLY A 100 1.00 20.93 -21.60
C GLY A 100 1.49 19.70 -22.37
N VAL A 101 2.18 18.76 -21.72
CA VAL A 101 2.60 17.50 -22.35
C VAL A 101 1.37 16.61 -22.60
N THR A 102 1.07 16.35 -23.88
CA THR A 102 -0.09 15.57 -24.32
C THR A 102 0.25 14.13 -24.69
N ASN A 103 1.53 13.83 -24.94
CA ASN A 103 2.00 12.49 -25.29
C ASN A 103 3.32 12.18 -24.58
N LEU A 104 3.28 11.20 -23.68
CA LEU A 104 4.47 10.77 -22.94
C LEU A 104 5.46 9.98 -23.78
N LEU A 105 5.04 9.35 -24.89
CA LEU A 105 5.93 8.55 -25.73
C LEU A 105 6.91 9.40 -26.55
N GLN A 106 6.51 10.64 -26.86
CA GLN A 106 7.31 11.60 -27.62
C GLN A 106 7.99 12.62 -26.70
N TYR A 107 7.69 12.58 -25.40
CA TYR A 107 8.25 13.49 -24.43
C TYR A 107 9.69 13.10 -24.09
N ALA A 108 10.62 14.04 -24.30
CA ALA A 108 12.05 13.87 -24.04
C ALA A 108 12.54 14.66 -22.81
N GLY A 109 11.63 15.30 -22.07
CA GLY A 109 11.98 16.11 -20.90
C GLY A 109 12.06 15.30 -19.59
N THR A 110 12.18 16.02 -18.48
CA THR A 110 12.38 15.42 -17.16
C THR A 110 11.06 14.99 -16.53
N PHE A 111 11.06 13.79 -15.93
CA PHE A 111 9.98 13.31 -15.10
C PHE A 111 10.24 13.62 -13.62
N GLY A 112 9.18 13.95 -12.89
CA GLY A 112 9.22 14.22 -11.47
C GLY A 112 8.11 13.49 -10.72
N TRP A 113 8.39 13.18 -9.46
CA TRP A 113 7.38 12.63 -8.56
C TRP A 113 6.66 13.77 -7.87
N VAL A 114 5.33 13.75 -7.97
CA VAL A 114 4.45 14.71 -7.30
C VAL A 114 3.38 13.97 -6.51
N ALA A 115 2.82 14.58 -5.48
CA ALA A 115 1.72 13.97 -4.75
C ALA A 115 0.50 13.81 -5.70
N ALA A 116 -0.20 12.68 -5.62
CA ALA A 116 -1.38 12.42 -6.44
C ALA A 116 -2.44 13.53 -6.25
N THR A 117 -2.58 14.04 -5.02
CA THR A 117 -3.46 15.17 -4.69
C THR A 117 -3.09 16.44 -5.46
N GLN A 118 -1.81 16.72 -5.66
CA GLN A 118 -1.35 17.87 -6.46
C GLN A 118 -1.65 17.66 -7.95
N ASN A 119 -1.39 16.44 -8.45
CA ASN A 119 -1.65 16.14 -9.85
C ASN A 119 -3.15 16.16 -10.20
N LYS A 120 -4.03 15.90 -9.24
CA LYS A 120 -5.49 15.98 -9.44
C LYS A 120 -5.93 17.34 -9.97
N THR A 121 -5.24 18.41 -9.58
CA THR A 121 -5.46 19.77 -10.08
C THR A 121 -4.64 20.06 -11.34
N ALA A 122 -3.38 19.62 -11.39
CA ALA A 122 -2.48 19.90 -12.51
C ALA A 122 -2.80 19.10 -13.79
N LYS A 123 -3.52 17.98 -13.66
CA LYS A 123 -3.96 17.09 -14.76
C LYS A 123 -2.82 16.68 -15.70
N LYS A 124 -1.64 16.42 -15.14
CA LYS A 124 -0.51 15.92 -15.92
C LYS A 124 -0.62 14.41 -16.10
N LEU A 125 -0.16 13.94 -17.26
CA LEU A 125 -0.21 12.52 -17.61
C LEU A 125 0.67 11.69 -16.67
N ILE A 126 0.07 10.64 -16.11
CA ILE A 126 0.67 9.74 -15.12
C ILE A 126 1.32 8.57 -15.84
N ARG A 127 2.62 8.40 -15.61
CA ARG A 127 3.40 7.26 -16.13
C ARG A 127 3.49 6.11 -15.12
N ALA A 128 3.70 6.45 -13.86
CA ALA A 128 3.96 5.50 -12.78
C ALA A 128 3.40 5.99 -11.45
N VAL A 129 3.27 5.06 -10.50
CA VAL A 129 2.76 5.32 -9.14
C VAL A 129 3.72 4.69 -8.14
N ARG A 130 3.92 5.37 -7.01
CA ARG A 130 4.62 4.85 -5.83
C ARG A 130 3.94 5.32 -4.56
N VAL A 131 4.32 4.71 -3.44
CA VAL A 131 3.80 5.07 -2.13
C VAL A 131 4.94 5.48 -1.21
N ARG A 132 4.78 6.60 -0.51
CA ARG A 132 5.66 7.04 0.57
C ARG A 132 4.98 6.80 1.91
N VAL A 133 5.66 6.09 2.79
CA VAL A 133 5.30 5.88 4.20
C VAL A 133 6.32 6.58 5.10
N ASP A 134 6.02 6.72 6.39
CA ASP A 134 6.93 7.37 7.35
C ASP A 134 8.30 6.67 7.44
N SER A 135 8.32 5.34 7.22
CA SER A 135 9.53 4.51 7.17
C SER A 135 10.34 4.63 5.86
N GLY A 136 9.86 5.39 4.87
CA GLY A 136 10.52 5.55 3.57
C GLY A 136 9.61 5.30 2.36
N TYR A 137 10.20 4.90 1.23
CA TYR A 137 9.45 4.64 0.00
C TYR A 137 9.20 3.15 -0.19
N LEU A 138 7.93 2.79 -0.45
CA LEU A 138 7.58 1.47 -0.94
C LEU A 138 7.68 1.50 -2.47
N ILE A 139 8.80 1.02 -2.97
CA ILE A 139 9.09 0.95 -4.40
C ILE A 139 9.10 -0.52 -4.82
N ASN A 140 8.42 -0.81 -5.93
CA ASN A 140 8.75 -1.91 -6.82
C ASN A 140 8.62 -1.39 -8.26
#